data_AF-A0A4Q9M4Q6-F1
#
_entry.id   AF-A0A4Q9M4Q6-F1
#
_cell.length_a   1.000
_cell.length_b   1.000
_cell.length_c   1.000
_cell.angle_alpha   90.00
_cell.angle_beta   90.00
_cell.angle_gamma   90.00
#
_symmetry.space_group_name_H-M   'P 1'
#
loop_
_entity.id
_entity.type
_entity.pdbx_description
1 polymer ?
#
loop_
_entity_poly.entity_id
_entity_poly.type
_entity_poly.pdbx_seq_one_letter_code
_entity_poly.pdbx_strand_id
1 'polypeptide(L)'
;MVYISSWQEYQEAAEALYEKSPNATRYCVKWRQGADGVGKLVLKITDNTTCLKFKTHSSVFLNRFDALNLSLMQKMQNRRPTQASTAPSAVRQDTPQPQDPAAPASTPAPSGPAGGGVKKKKPKKKK
;
A
#
# COMPACT_ATOMS: atom_id res chain seq x y z
N MET A 1 -17.19 30.14 -2.98
CA MET A 1 -17.26 28.81 -2.33
C MET A 1 -18.41 28.04 -2.95
N VAL A 2 -18.14 27.08 -3.82
CA VAL A 2 -19.14 26.47 -4.72
C VAL A 2 -19.47 25.05 -4.25
N TYR A 3 -20.75 24.68 -4.32
CA TYR A 3 -21.19 23.30 -4.09
C TYR A 3 -21.32 22.60 -5.44
N ILE A 4 -20.55 21.52 -5.61
CA ILE A 4 -20.67 20.65 -6.78
C ILE A 4 -21.63 19.51 -6.40
N SER A 5 -22.64 19.29 -7.23
CA SER A 5 -23.67 18.26 -6.99
C SER A 5 -23.26 16.89 -7.55
N SER A 6 -22.50 16.88 -8.65
CA SER A 6 -21.99 15.67 -9.30
C SER A 6 -20.72 15.18 -8.59
N TRP A 7 -20.69 13.89 -8.23
CA TRP A 7 -19.49 13.33 -7.61
C TRP A 7 -18.28 13.34 -8.56
N GLN A 8 -18.52 12.99 -9.82
CA GLN A 8 -17.47 12.89 -10.84
C GLN A 8 -16.79 14.25 -11.06
N GLU A 9 -17.60 15.30 -11.21
CA GLU A 9 -17.11 16.68 -11.36
C GLU A 9 -16.35 17.13 -10.11
N TYR A 10 -16.85 16.80 -8.91
CA TYR A 10 -16.15 17.14 -7.68
C TYR A 10 -14.81 16.43 -7.55
N GLN A 11 -14.75 15.15 -7.91
CA GLN A 11 -13.52 14.36 -7.85
C GLN A 11 -12.46 14.92 -8.81
N GLU A 12 -12.84 15.16 -10.06
CA GLU A 12 -11.93 15.72 -11.07
C GLU A 12 -11.42 17.10 -10.67
N ALA A 13 -12.32 17.99 -10.26
CA ALA A 13 -11.96 19.33 -9.83
C ALA A 13 -11.09 19.34 -8.55
N ALA A 14 -11.32 18.39 -7.63
CA ALA A 14 -10.51 18.25 -6.42
C ALA A 14 -9.08 17.79 -6.75
N GLU A 15 -8.93 16.81 -7.64
CA GLU A 15 -7.63 16.32 -8.07
C GLU A 15 -6.86 17.38 -8.87
N ALA A 16 -7.53 18.07 -9.81
CA ALA A 16 -6.94 19.15 -10.59
C ALA A 16 -6.49 20.32 -9.70
N LEU A 17 -7.28 20.67 -8.67
CA LEU A 17 -6.91 21.71 -7.72
C LEU A 17 -5.65 21.32 -6.91
N TYR A 18 -5.58 20.07 -6.47
CA TYR A 18 -4.40 19.56 -5.76
C TYR A 18 -3.15 19.57 -6.66
N GLU A 19 -3.27 19.14 -7.92
CA GLU A 19 -2.17 19.12 -8.87
C GLU A 19 -1.63 20.52 -9.19
N LYS A 20 -2.52 21.51 -9.29
CA LYS A 20 -2.14 22.92 -9.49
C LYS A 20 -1.34 23.49 -8.32
N SER A 21 -1.67 23.13 -7.09
CA SER A 21 -1.06 23.75 -5.89
C SER A 21 -1.00 22.78 -4.71
N PRO A 22 -0.11 21.77 -4.74
CA PRO A 22 -0.11 20.68 -3.76
C PRO A 22 0.20 21.15 -2.34
N ASN A 23 1.09 22.15 -2.18
CA ASN A 23 1.51 22.66 -0.87
C ASN A 23 0.50 23.59 -0.20
N ALA A 24 -0.34 24.27 -0.99
CA ALA A 24 -1.35 25.20 -0.46
C ALA A 24 -2.73 24.53 -0.29
N THR A 25 -2.96 23.42 -0.99
CA THR A 25 -4.25 22.72 -1.00
C THR A 25 -4.49 22.00 0.31
N ARG A 26 -5.66 22.26 0.91
CA ARG A 26 -6.14 21.60 2.11
C ARG A 26 -7.45 20.89 1.82
N TYR A 27 -7.49 19.63 2.20
CA TYR A 27 -8.66 18.78 2.12
C TYR A 27 -9.24 18.56 3.53
N CYS A 28 -10.53 18.81 3.70
CA CYS A 28 -11.23 18.67 4.97
C CYS A 28 -12.46 17.78 4.80
N VAL A 29 -12.58 16.81 5.69
CA VAL A 29 -13.73 15.91 5.79
C VAL A 29 -14.51 16.28 7.05
N LYS A 30 -15.83 16.42 6.95
CA LYS A 30 -16.69 16.60 8.10
C LYS A 30 -17.90 15.69 7.98
N TRP A 31 -18.05 14.80 8.96
CA TRP A 31 -19.29 14.08 9.20
C TRP A 31 -20.18 14.87 10.16
N ARG A 32 -21.49 14.88 9.91
CA ARG A 32 -22.49 15.42 10.83
C ARG A 32 -23.64 14.43 10.93
N GLN A 33 -24.02 14.08 12.15
CA GLN A 33 -25.29 13.40 12.37
C GLN A 33 -26.42 14.44 12.31
N GLY A 34 -27.46 14.17 11.52
CA GLY A 34 -28.66 14.98 11.48
C GLY A 34 -29.56 14.71 12.71
N ALA A 35 -30.43 15.67 13.02
CA ALA A 35 -31.44 15.51 14.08
C ALA A 35 -32.39 14.32 13.79
N ASP A 36 -32.63 14.05 12.51
CA ASP A 36 -33.48 12.96 12.02
C ASP A 36 -32.77 11.59 12.04
N GLY A 37 -31.58 11.50 12.65
CA GLY A 37 -30.73 10.29 12.66
C GLY A 37 -29.96 10.04 11.36
N VAL A 38 -30.24 10.79 10.29
CA VAL A 38 -29.56 10.64 8.99
C VAL A 38 -28.20 11.34 9.00
N GLY A 39 -27.15 10.60 8.70
CA GLY A 39 -25.80 11.12 8.54
C GLY A 39 -25.61 12.00 7.30
N LYS A 40 -24.75 13.00 7.40
CA LYS A 40 -24.36 13.90 6.30
C LYS A 40 -22.84 13.95 6.19
N LEU A 41 -22.32 13.55 5.04
CA LEU A 41 -20.93 13.72 4.66
C LEU A 41 -20.75 15.08 3.98
N VAL A 42 -19.78 15.87 4.45
CA VAL A 42 -19.37 17.14 3.84
C VAL A 42 -17.88 17.09 3.55
N LEU A 43 -17.52 17.21 2.28
CA LEU A 43 -16.15 17.29 1.80
C LEU A 43 -15.85 18.72 1.36
N LYS A 44 -14.65 19.20 1.67
CA LYS A 44 -14.18 20.52 1.26
C LYS A 44 -12.73 20.41 0.81
N ILE A 45 -12.40 20.99 -0.33
CA ILE A 45 -11.02 21.21 -0.76
C ILE A 45 -10.82 22.68 -1.12
N THR A 46 -9.66 23.23 -0.78
CA THR A 46 -9.36 24.65 -1.02
C THR A 46 -7.85 24.92 -1.03
N ASP A 47 -7.41 25.83 -1.90
CA ASP A 47 -6.06 26.37 -2.00
C ASP A 47 -5.96 27.82 -1.44
N ASN A 48 -6.92 28.22 -0.59
CA ASN A 48 -7.20 29.58 -0.13
C ASN A 48 -7.85 30.52 -1.15
N THR A 49 -7.81 30.22 -2.45
CA THR A 49 -8.39 31.09 -3.50
C THR A 49 -9.72 30.53 -3.99
N THR A 50 -9.70 29.24 -4.33
CA THR A 50 -10.85 28.46 -4.75
C THR A 50 -11.27 27.55 -3.60
N CYS A 51 -12.57 27.35 -3.47
CA CYS A 51 -13.09 26.41 -2.49
C CYS A 51 -14.27 25.64 -3.07
N LEU A 52 -14.06 24.34 -3.19
CA LEU A 52 -15.01 23.37 -3.71
C LEU A 52 -15.58 22.57 -2.55
N LYS A 53 -16.88 22.34 -2.57
CA LYS A 53 -17.59 21.54 -1.57
C LYS A 53 -18.46 20.49 -2.22
N PHE A 54 -18.49 19.32 -1.61
CA PHE A 54 -19.46 18.27 -1.91
C PHE A 54 -20.18 17.90 -0.62
N LYS A 55 -21.50 17.72 -0.69
CA LYS A 55 -22.30 17.28 0.45
C LYS A 55 -23.25 16.18 -0.01
N THR A 56 -23.38 15.14 0.80
CA THR A 56 -24.29 14.03 0.50
C THR A 56 -24.83 13.41 1.78
N HIS A 57 -26.03 12.86 1.68
CA HIS A 57 -26.66 12.02 2.71
C HIS A 57 -26.59 10.53 2.34
N SER A 58 -26.21 10.21 1.10
CA SER A 58 -26.21 8.84 0.62
C SER A 58 -24.91 8.13 0.99
N SER A 59 -25.05 6.96 1.62
CA SER A 59 -23.94 6.09 2.01
C SER A 59 -23.20 5.49 0.81
N VAL A 60 -23.81 5.49 -0.39
CA VAL A 60 -23.19 4.99 -1.63
C VAL A 60 -21.89 5.71 -1.96
N PHE A 61 -21.76 6.97 -1.53
CA PHE A 61 -20.55 7.76 -1.77
C PHE A 61 -19.42 7.48 -0.78
N LEU A 62 -19.62 6.67 0.27
CA LEU A 62 -18.58 6.38 1.25
C LEU A 62 -17.39 5.63 0.62
N ASN A 63 -17.65 4.62 -0.21
CA ASN A 63 -16.59 3.89 -0.92
C ASN A 63 -15.84 4.79 -1.91
N ARG A 64 -16.56 5.70 -2.59
CA ARG A 64 -15.96 6.64 -3.55
C ARG A 64 -15.11 7.70 -2.84
N PHE A 65 -15.61 8.18 -1.71
CA PHE A 65 -14.89 9.09 -0.82
C PHE A 65 -13.59 8.46 -0.30
N ASP A 66 -13.64 7.21 0.14
CA ASP A 66 -12.45 6.51 0.62
C ASP A 66 -11.39 6.36 -0.49
N ALA A 67 -11.82 5.99 -1.70
CA ALA A 67 -10.95 5.93 -2.87
C ALA A 67 -10.29 7.30 -3.20
N LEU A 68 -11.06 8.40 -3.11
CA LEU A 68 -10.51 9.75 -3.30
C LEU A 68 -9.48 10.12 -2.22
N ASN A 69 -9.75 9.79 -0.96
CA ASN A 69 -8.79 10.05 0.13
C ASN A 69 -7.48 9.30 -0.10
N LEU A 70 -7.57 8.03 -0.47
CA LEU A 70 -6.41 7.21 -0.76
C LEU A 70 -5.61 7.79 -1.93
N SER A 71 -6.27 8.19 -3.02
CA SER A 71 -5.66 8.86 -4.17
C SER A 71 -4.90 10.13 -3.75
N LEU A 72 -5.55 11.02 -3.00
CA LEU A 72 -4.92 12.26 -2.53
C LEU A 72 -3.73 11.98 -1.60
N MET A 73 -3.85 11.03 -0.66
CA MET A 73 -2.75 10.65 0.23
C MET A 73 -1.55 10.07 -0.55
N GLN A 74 -1.79 9.25 -1.57
CA GLN A 74 -0.73 8.71 -2.42
C GLN A 74 -0.01 9.82 -3.18
N LYS A 75 -0.74 10.77 -3.76
CA LYS A 75 -0.17 11.95 -4.44
C LYS A 75 0.63 12.83 -3.46
N MET A 76 0.17 13.01 -2.22
CA MET A 76 0.88 13.76 -1.18
C MET A 76 2.18 13.08 -0.72
N GLN A 77 2.22 11.75 -0.70
CA GLN A 77 3.41 10.98 -0.32
C GLN A 77 4.38 10.77 -1.50
N ASN A 78 4.08 11.31 -2.69
CA ASN A 78 4.77 11.03 -3.94
C ASN A 78 4.92 9.51 -4.19
N ARG A 79 3.97 8.71 -3.70
CA ARG A 79 3.99 7.26 -3.82
C ARG A 79 3.34 6.90 -5.15
N ARG A 80 4.09 6.27 -6.04
CA ARG A 80 3.52 5.72 -7.27
C ARG A 80 2.50 4.64 -6.88
N PRO A 81 1.33 4.57 -7.55
CA PRO A 81 0.40 3.48 -7.35
C PRO A 81 1.15 2.17 -7.55
N THR A 82 1.17 1.31 -6.55
CA THR A 82 1.70 -0.04 -6.72
C THR A 82 0.74 -0.75 -7.67
N GLN A 83 1.09 -0.80 -8.96
CA GLN A 83 0.43 -1.72 -9.89
C GLN A 83 0.59 -3.11 -9.28
N ALA A 84 -0.53 -3.72 -8.89
CA ALA A 84 -0.54 -5.12 -8.56
C ALA A 84 -0.17 -5.88 -9.84
N SER A 85 1.08 -6.32 -9.94
CA SER A 85 1.53 -7.19 -11.02
C SER A 85 0.70 -8.46 -10.98
N THR A 86 -0.30 -8.56 -11.85
CA THR A 86 -0.93 -9.83 -12.22
C THR A 86 0.05 -10.60 -13.09
N ALA A 87 1.14 -11.10 -12.50
CA ALA A 87 1.95 -12.11 -13.15
C ALA A 87 1.23 -13.46 -12.97
N PRO A 88 0.80 -14.14 -14.06
CA PRO A 88 0.27 -15.48 -13.93
C PRO A 88 1.38 -16.40 -13.42
N SER A 89 1.14 -17.04 -12.28
CA SER A 89 2.03 -18.06 -11.72
C SER A 89 2.13 -19.22 -12.70
N ALA A 90 3.25 -19.30 -13.43
CA ALA A 90 3.59 -20.47 -14.22
C ALA A 90 3.79 -21.66 -13.29
N VAL A 91 2.88 -22.64 -13.37
CA VAL A 91 2.95 -23.91 -12.67
C VAL A 91 4.20 -24.66 -13.17
N ARG A 92 5.21 -24.83 -12.31
CA ARG A 92 6.38 -25.65 -12.64
C ARG A 92 5.99 -27.12 -12.50
N GLN A 93 5.86 -27.81 -13.63
CA GLN A 93 5.74 -29.27 -13.66
C GLN A 93 7.12 -29.89 -13.41
N ASP A 94 7.24 -30.65 -12.33
CA ASP A 94 8.39 -31.45 -11.96
C ASP A 94 8.49 -32.67 -12.91
N THR A 95 9.62 -32.81 -13.60
CA THR A 95 9.92 -34.02 -14.40
C THR A 95 11.16 -34.67 -13.78
N PRO A 96 11.12 -35.95 -13.33
CA PRO A 96 12.28 -36.58 -12.72
C PRO A 96 13.27 -37.05 -13.79
N GLN A 97 14.52 -36.58 -13.69
CA GLN A 97 15.64 -37.02 -14.53
C GLN A 97 16.40 -38.19 -13.86
N PRO A 98 16.76 -39.28 -14.58
CA PRO A 98 17.44 -40.45 -14.01
C PRO A 98 18.91 -40.19 -13.62
N GLN A 99 19.35 -40.91 -12.59
CA GLN A 99 20.70 -40.90 -11.99
C GLN A 99 21.68 -41.79 -12.75
N ASP A 100 22.96 -41.36 -12.84
CA ASP A 100 24.11 -42.24 -13.09
C ASP A 100 25.19 -42.04 -11.99
N PRO A 101 25.84 -43.12 -11.49
CA PRO A 101 26.77 -43.07 -10.36
C PRO A 101 28.25 -43.26 -10.77
N ALA A 102 29.19 -42.62 -10.06
CA ALA A 102 30.54 -43.18 -9.78
C ALA A 102 31.39 -42.23 -8.89
N ALA A 103 31.86 -42.75 -7.75
CA ALA A 103 33.02 -42.28 -6.97
C ALA A 103 34.32 -42.97 -7.53
N PRO A 104 35.58 -42.84 -7.00
CA PRO A 104 36.03 -42.24 -5.72
C PRO A 104 37.44 -41.53 -5.69
N ALA A 105 37.83 -41.03 -4.49
CA ALA A 105 39.19 -40.82 -3.92
C ALA A 105 40.17 -39.83 -4.61
N SER A 106 41.11 -39.08 -4.01
CA SER A 106 41.76 -39.02 -2.68
C SER A 106 42.61 -37.73 -2.55
N THR A 107 42.85 -37.30 -1.30
CA THR A 107 43.72 -36.27 -0.67
C THR A 107 45.15 -36.03 -1.25
N PRO A 108 45.93 -34.94 -0.93
CA PRO A 108 46.14 -34.36 0.43
C PRO A 108 46.41 -32.84 0.61
N ALA A 109 46.50 -32.45 1.89
CA ALA A 109 46.72 -31.16 2.57
C ALA A 109 48.17 -30.61 2.43
N PRO A 110 48.73 -29.68 3.26
CA PRO A 110 48.18 -28.79 4.33
C PRO A 110 48.76 -27.34 4.33
N SER A 111 48.29 -26.46 5.24
CA SER A 111 49.10 -25.70 6.22
C SER A 111 48.45 -24.37 6.68
N GLY A 112 48.47 -24.15 8.00
CA GLY A 112 48.13 -22.87 8.65
C GLY A 112 47.34 -23.01 9.95
N PRO A 113 47.98 -23.00 11.15
CA PRO A 113 47.31 -23.04 12.44
C PRO A 113 47.15 -21.64 13.05
N ALA A 114 46.08 -21.38 13.80
CA ALA A 114 46.11 -20.74 15.14
C ALA A 114 44.72 -20.37 15.66
N GLY A 115 44.45 -20.78 16.91
CA GLY A 115 43.45 -20.22 17.84
C GLY A 115 42.00 -20.67 17.59
N GLY A 116 41.33 -21.46 18.42
CA GLY A 116 41.37 -21.53 19.88
C GLY A 116 39.93 -21.34 20.39
N GLY A 117 39.09 -22.37 20.31
CA GLY A 117 37.69 -22.34 20.73
C GLY A 117 37.37 -23.46 21.72
N VAL A 118 37.12 -23.11 22.97
CA VAL A 118 36.95 -24.02 24.10
C VAL A 118 35.50 -24.56 24.17
N LYS A 119 35.41 -25.87 24.40
CA LYS A 119 34.25 -26.71 24.77
C LYS A 119 33.19 -26.01 25.66
N LYS A 120 31.90 -26.36 25.45
CA LYS A 120 31.07 -27.10 26.44
C LYS A 120 29.64 -27.46 25.99
N LYS A 121 29.39 -28.78 26.00
CA LYS A 121 28.22 -29.53 26.54
C LYS A 121 26.78 -29.25 26.05
N LYS A 122 26.30 -30.17 25.19
CA LYS A 122 24.95 -30.81 25.21
C LYS A 122 24.77 -31.64 26.51
N PRO A 123 23.65 -32.33 26.83
CA PRO A 123 22.26 -32.32 26.28
C PRO A 123 21.16 -32.33 27.39
N LYS A 124 19.86 -32.20 27.06
CA LYS A 124 18.85 -33.16 27.55
C LYS A 124 17.53 -33.11 26.78
N LYS A 125 17.15 -34.30 26.33
CA LYS A 125 15.89 -34.73 25.69
C LYS A 125 14.86 -35.03 26.79
N LYS A 126 13.60 -34.62 26.62
CA LYS A 126 12.37 -35.17 27.22
C LYS A 126 11.23 -34.68 26.32
N LYS A 127 10.66 -35.56 25.49
CA LYS A 127 9.60 -36.54 25.76
C LYS A 127 8.28 -35.95 25.26
#